data_AF-A0A4Q0P3X8-F1
#
_entry.id   AF-A0A4Q0P3X8-F1
#
_cell.length_a   1.000
_cell.length_b   1.000
_cell.length_c   1.000
_cell.angle_alpha   90.00
_cell.angle_beta   90.00
_cell.angle_gamma   90.00
#
_symmetry.space_group_name_H-M   'P 1'
#
loop_
_entity.id
_entity.type
_entity.pdbx_description
1 polymer ?
#
loop_
_entity_poly.entity_id
_entity_poly.type
_entity_poly.pdbx_seq_one_letter_code
_entity_poly.pdbx_strand_id
1 'polypeptide(L)'
;MKAIPYKRVGTTYYKLVAAPTIAGHFNEFLVHWNIETIKQDHGKAYLTKIPKYDGFTCIPNHINFQQEYKGFYNIYSPLSKQPNEGSFETTSKFLSHIFGNQQELGLDYLQLLYTKPVQVLPILCLVSKERSTGKSTFLKWLKSIFENNLTYLTNDSFSSQFNSDWANKLLICIDEVLFNKEELTERIKYLSTTNINKLEAKGKDKREVEFFGKFILCSNNEDNFIKIDANETRFWVLKVPSIKKESTNFLEQLISEIPAFLYFLSNRKLSTVHKTRMWFTPEQIKTAALTRLVKNNRNRVEKELASILMGVFEKYDLEEVDFCPLDALNALNKTRVKTDLTQLRRLLKVDWKLNNQPNSNQYRKFIIWSDGSINLIEAKGRYFTVKKEFLTQNFDETMTDYDDPTIYKG
;
A
#
# COMPACT_ATOMS: atom_id res chain seq x y z
N MET A 1 -27.80 17.91 32.18
CA MET A 1 -26.54 18.11 32.93
C MET A 1 -25.42 18.38 31.93
N LYS A 2 -24.56 19.38 32.16
CA LYS A 2 -23.38 19.60 31.29
C LYS A 2 -22.46 18.37 31.39
N ALA A 3 -22.01 17.86 30.24
CA ALA A 3 -21.08 16.74 30.20
C ALA A 3 -19.78 17.08 30.95
N ILE A 4 -19.24 16.14 31.72
CA ILE A 4 -17.99 16.34 32.47
C ILE A 4 -16.83 16.15 31.49
N PRO A 5 -16.05 17.21 31.17
CA PRO A 5 -15.03 17.15 30.12
C PRO A 5 -13.76 16.43 30.59
N TYR A 6 -13.65 16.15 31.89
CA TYR A 6 -12.50 15.48 32.47
C TYR A 6 -12.68 13.96 32.52
N LYS A 7 -11.55 13.25 32.47
CA LYS A 7 -11.44 11.79 32.58
C LYS A 7 -10.23 11.48 33.44
N ARG A 8 -10.35 10.56 34.40
CA ARG A 8 -9.19 10.03 35.12
C ARG A 8 -8.85 8.67 34.54
N VAL A 9 -7.65 8.52 34.00
CA VAL A 9 -7.17 7.25 33.43
C VAL A 9 -5.93 6.83 34.21
N GLY A 10 -6.03 5.69 34.90
CA GLY A 10 -5.08 5.31 35.95
C GLY A 10 -5.00 6.38 37.04
N THR A 11 -3.80 6.92 37.25
CA THR A 11 -3.52 7.98 38.24
C THR A 11 -3.58 9.39 37.64
N THR A 12 -3.75 9.52 36.33
CA THR A 12 -3.59 10.77 35.59
C THR A 12 -4.94 11.33 35.15
N TYR A 13 -5.08 12.66 35.15
CA TYR A 13 -6.27 13.34 34.68
C TYR A 13 -6.06 13.90 33.28
N TYR A 14 -7.12 13.81 32.47
CA TYR A 14 -7.17 14.30 31.12
C TYR A 14 -8.41 15.18 30.94
N LYS A 15 -8.30 16.18 30.08
CA LYS A 15 -9.43 16.99 29.62
C LYS A 15 -9.66 16.70 28.15
N LEU A 16 -10.91 16.41 27.78
CA LEU A 16 -11.33 16.41 26.39
C LEU A 16 -11.43 17.87 25.94
N VAL A 17 -10.57 18.25 25.01
CA VAL A 17 -10.48 19.60 24.47
C VAL A 17 -10.93 19.57 23.02
N ALA A 18 -11.79 20.51 22.66
CA ALA A 18 -12.21 20.78 21.29
C ALA A 18 -11.41 21.99 20.78
N ALA A 19 -10.32 21.75 20.05
CA ALA A 19 -9.52 22.83 19.48
C ALA A 19 -10.18 23.34 18.18
N PRO A 20 -10.45 24.64 18.05
CA PRO A 20 -11.03 25.19 16.83
C PRO A 20 -10.06 25.08 15.66
N THR A 21 -10.60 24.87 14.47
CA THR A 21 -9.86 24.81 13.21
C THR A 21 -10.20 26.00 12.33
N ILE A 22 -9.32 26.31 11.37
CA ILE A 22 -9.54 27.40 10.40
C ILE A 22 -10.82 27.17 9.58
N ALA A 23 -11.23 25.92 9.40
CA ALA A 23 -12.45 25.53 8.70
C ALA A 23 -13.74 25.72 9.53
N GLY A 24 -13.66 26.26 10.75
CA GLY A 24 -14.83 26.44 11.63
C GLY A 24 -15.32 25.17 12.32
N HIS A 25 -14.56 24.07 12.23
CA HIS A 25 -14.82 22.81 12.94
C HIS A 25 -13.95 22.68 14.20
N PHE A 26 -14.19 21.66 15.01
CA PHE A 26 -13.40 21.35 16.20
C PHE A 26 -12.66 20.02 16.05
N ASN A 27 -11.39 19.99 16.45
CA ASN A 27 -10.62 18.76 16.64
C ASN A 27 -10.66 18.38 18.11
N GLU A 28 -11.26 17.23 18.43
CA GLU A 28 -11.32 16.72 19.79
C GLU A 28 -10.12 15.83 20.12
N PHE A 29 -9.45 16.10 21.25
CA PHE A 29 -8.38 15.25 21.76
C PHE A 29 -8.23 15.37 23.28
N LEU A 30 -7.60 14.35 23.88
CA LEU A 30 -7.32 14.33 25.31
C LEU A 30 -5.98 15.01 25.60
N VAL A 31 -6.01 15.98 26.49
CA VAL A 31 -4.82 16.68 26.98
C VAL A 31 -4.60 16.34 28.45
N HIS A 32 -3.35 16.07 28.82
CA HIS A 32 -2.97 15.92 30.22
C HIS A 32 -3.40 17.17 31.01
N TRP A 33 -4.08 16.98 32.13
CA TRP A 33 -4.58 18.09 32.95
C TRP A 33 -4.17 17.91 34.40
N ASN A 34 -3.62 18.96 35.01
CA ASN A 34 -3.21 18.91 36.42
C ASN A 34 -4.45 18.84 37.33
N ILE A 35 -4.44 17.90 38.29
CA ILE A 35 -5.47 17.75 39.31
C ILE A 35 -5.66 19.01 40.16
N GLU A 36 -4.59 19.75 40.46
CA GLU A 36 -4.66 20.99 41.25
C GLU A 36 -5.44 22.08 40.53
N THR A 37 -5.24 22.23 39.22
CA THR A 37 -6.03 23.15 38.38
C THR A 37 -7.51 22.77 38.40
N ILE A 38 -7.85 21.48 38.31
CA ILE A 38 -9.25 21.04 38.41
C ILE A 38 -9.86 21.41 39.78
N LYS A 39 -9.09 21.25 40.87
CA LYS A 39 -9.53 21.61 42.22
C LYS A 39 -9.71 23.12 42.39
N GLN A 40 -8.82 23.92 41.79
CA GLN A 40 -8.91 25.38 41.81
C GLN A 40 -10.12 25.88 41.02
N ASP A 41 -10.35 25.32 39.83
CA ASP A 41 -11.44 25.73 38.93
C ASP A 41 -12.84 25.31 39.43
N HIS A 42 -12.97 24.10 40.01
CA HIS A 42 -14.28 23.48 40.31
C HIS A 42 -14.46 23.02 41.76
N GLY A 43 -13.43 23.12 42.60
CA GLY A 43 -13.43 22.63 43.98
C GLY A 43 -13.12 21.12 44.13
N LYS A 44 -12.74 20.70 45.34
CA LYS A 44 -12.32 19.31 45.65
C LYS A 44 -13.44 18.28 45.41
N ALA A 45 -14.68 18.64 45.72
CA ALA A 45 -15.83 17.74 45.56
C ALA A 45 -16.06 17.34 44.09
N TYR A 46 -15.65 18.18 43.13
CA TYR A 46 -15.84 17.93 41.70
C TYR A 46 -15.09 16.66 41.22
N LEU A 47 -13.95 16.33 41.84
CA LEU A 47 -13.14 15.16 41.48
C LEU A 47 -13.91 13.84 41.63
N THR A 48 -14.90 13.77 42.54
CA THR A 48 -15.72 12.57 42.74
C THR A 48 -16.62 12.26 41.55
N LYS A 49 -16.96 13.28 40.75
CA LYS A 49 -17.84 13.18 39.59
C LYS A 49 -17.09 12.76 38.32
N ILE A 50 -15.75 12.86 38.32
CA ILE A 50 -14.93 12.56 37.13
C ILE A 50 -14.93 11.05 36.90
N PRO A 51 -15.33 10.57 35.70
CA PRO A 51 -15.27 9.15 35.36
C PRO A 51 -13.83 8.62 35.47
N LYS A 52 -13.70 7.40 35.99
CA LYS A 52 -12.43 6.74 36.29
C LYS A 52 -12.28 5.51 35.40
N TYR A 53 -11.13 5.40 34.76
CA TYR A 53 -10.76 4.29 33.90
C TYR A 53 -9.42 3.72 34.35
N ASP A 54 -9.21 2.43 34.13
CA ASP A 54 -7.96 1.75 34.47
C ASP A 54 -6.85 2.05 33.44
N GLY A 55 -7.23 2.25 32.19
CA GLY A 55 -6.29 2.53 31.10
C GLY A 55 -6.97 2.99 29.82
N PHE A 56 -6.16 3.17 28.79
CA PHE A 56 -6.63 3.39 27.42
C PHE A 56 -6.71 2.05 26.68
N THR A 57 -7.70 1.92 25.81
CA THR A 57 -7.81 0.86 24.81
C THR A 57 -8.12 1.47 23.45
N CYS A 58 -7.86 0.77 22.36
CA CYS A 58 -8.24 1.20 21.01
C CYS A 58 -8.96 0.06 20.30
N ILE A 59 -10.28 0.02 20.44
CA ILE A 59 -11.13 -1.02 19.84
C ILE A 59 -11.90 -0.37 18.69
N PRO A 60 -11.58 -0.69 17.42
CA PRO A 60 -12.19 -0.06 16.28
C PRO A 60 -13.57 -0.65 15.99
N ASN A 61 -14.60 0.21 16.02
CA ASN A 61 -15.95 -0.12 15.56
C ASN A 61 -16.68 1.17 15.16
N HIS A 62 -17.13 1.26 13.91
CA HIS A 62 -17.82 2.44 13.39
C HIS A 62 -19.33 2.40 13.58
N ILE A 63 -19.93 1.19 13.63
CA ILE A 63 -21.38 1.01 13.64
C ILE A 63 -21.88 0.97 15.10
N ASN A 64 -21.24 0.16 15.93
CA ASN A 64 -21.58 -0.03 17.34
C ASN A 64 -20.42 0.43 18.22
N PHE A 65 -20.00 1.68 18.04
CA PHE A 65 -18.93 2.28 18.82
C PHE A 65 -19.29 2.30 20.31
N GLN A 66 -18.34 1.90 21.16
CA GLN A 66 -18.44 2.07 22.61
C GLN A 66 -17.25 2.87 23.12
N GLN A 67 -17.56 3.89 23.91
CA GLN A 67 -16.55 4.76 24.52
C GLN A 67 -15.79 4.07 25.66
N GLU A 68 -16.39 3.04 26.26
CA GLU A 68 -15.87 2.33 27.42
C GLU A 68 -15.96 0.81 27.23
N TYR A 69 -14.88 0.11 27.59
CA TYR A 69 -14.83 -1.35 27.61
C TYR A 69 -14.24 -1.83 28.93
N LYS A 70 -15.04 -2.51 29.76
CA LYS A 70 -14.57 -3.12 31.03
C LYS A 70 -13.72 -2.17 31.90
N GLY A 71 -14.12 -0.90 32.01
CA GLY A 71 -13.36 0.11 32.77
C GLY A 71 -12.19 0.78 32.03
N PHE A 72 -11.99 0.51 30.73
CA PHE A 72 -10.99 1.18 29.89
C PHE A 72 -11.64 2.22 28.98
N TYR A 73 -10.95 3.35 28.78
CA TYR A 73 -11.40 4.40 27.87
C TYR A 73 -10.95 4.10 26.43
N ASN A 74 -11.89 3.98 25.50
CA ASN A 74 -11.60 3.74 24.09
C ASN A 74 -11.14 5.03 23.40
N ILE A 75 -9.90 5.05 22.90
CA ILE A 75 -9.34 6.19 22.17
C ILE A 75 -9.67 6.19 20.69
N TYR A 76 -10.30 5.12 20.19
CA TYR A 76 -10.85 5.10 18.83
C TYR A 76 -11.93 6.18 18.68
N SER A 77 -11.96 6.87 17.55
CA SER A 77 -12.88 8.00 17.37
C SER A 77 -14.18 7.56 16.69
N PRO A 78 -15.36 7.89 17.24
CA PRO A 78 -16.61 7.70 16.52
C PRO A 78 -16.65 8.59 15.27
N LEU A 79 -17.40 8.18 14.26
CA LEU A 79 -17.61 9.00 13.06
C LEU A 79 -18.73 10.02 13.32
N SER A 80 -18.53 11.28 12.90
CA SER A 80 -19.57 12.31 13.07
C SER A 80 -20.76 12.10 12.13
N LYS A 81 -20.51 11.54 10.93
CA LYS A 81 -21.52 11.33 9.89
C LYS A 81 -22.23 10.00 10.09
N GLN A 82 -23.55 10.06 10.20
CA GLN A 82 -24.40 8.89 10.35
C GLN A 82 -24.94 8.42 8.99
N PRO A 83 -25.11 7.10 8.78
CA PRO A 83 -25.78 6.57 7.59
C PRO A 83 -27.19 7.14 7.44
N ASN A 84 -27.54 7.62 6.25
CA ASN A 84 -28.88 8.09 5.93
C ASN A 84 -29.19 7.79 4.46
N GLU A 85 -30.45 7.56 4.10
CA GLU A 85 -30.86 7.34 2.71
C GLU A 85 -30.59 8.58 1.83
N GLY A 86 -30.21 8.35 0.57
CA GLY A 86 -29.96 9.41 -0.39
C GLY A 86 -29.22 8.94 -1.64
N SER A 87 -29.01 9.88 -2.57
CA SER A 87 -28.18 9.65 -3.76
C SER A 87 -26.71 9.90 -3.45
N PHE A 88 -25.83 9.13 -4.09
CA PHE A 88 -24.37 9.28 -4.04
C PHE A 88 -23.76 9.22 -5.45
N GLU A 89 -24.47 9.75 -6.46
CA GLU A 89 -24.06 9.69 -7.86
C GLU A 89 -22.66 10.25 -8.13
N THR A 90 -22.27 11.35 -7.47
CA THR A 90 -20.94 11.96 -7.64
C THR A 90 -19.86 11.03 -7.12
N THR A 91 -20.09 10.46 -5.94
CA THR A 91 -19.24 9.47 -5.29
C THR A 91 -19.12 8.22 -6.14
N SER A 92 -20.23 7.71 -6.68
CA SER A 92 -20.23 6.55 -7.55
C SER A 92 -19.35 6.77 -8.78
N LYS A 93 -19.53 7.89 -9.50
CA LYS A 93 -18.69 8.28 -10.65
C LYS A 93 -17.22 8.44 -10.27
N PHE A 94 -16.95 9.02 -9.10
CA PHE A 94 -15.58 9.19 -8.62
C PHE A 94 -14.90 7.86 -8.30
N LEU A 95 -15.63 6.91 -7.71
CA LEU A 95 -15.12 5.58 -7.44
C LEU A 95 -14.90 4.79 -8.75
N SER A 96 -15.79 4.92 -9.74
CA SER A 96 -15.54 4.40 -11.09
C SER A 96 -14.27 4.97 -11.70
N HIS A 97 -13.98 6.26 -11.50
CA HIS A 97 -12.74 6.88 -11.99
C HIS A 97 -11.48 6.36 -11.29
N ILE A 98 -11.52 6.20 -9.95
CA ILE A 98 -10.36 5.74 -9.17
C ILE A 98 -10.08 4.26 -9.38
N PHE A 99 -11.11 3.42 -9.36
CA PHE A 99 -10.97 1.96 -9.40
C PHE A 99 -11.14 1.36 -10.80
N GLY A 100 -11.65 2.13 -11.77
CA GLY A 100 -11.87 1.68 -13.15
C GLY A 100 -12.71 0.40 -13.20
N ASN A 101 -12.22 -0.59 -13.96
CA ASN A 101 -12.84 -1.90 -14.10
C ASN A 101 -12.93 -2.69 -12.77
N GLN A 102 -12.21 -2.28 -11.73
CA GLN A 102 -12.23 -2.90 -10.40
C GLN A 102 -13.12 -2.16 -9.40
N GLN A 103 -14.11 -1.39 -9.86
CA GLN A 103 -15.03 -0.64 -9.00
C GLN A 103 -15.70 -1.48 -7.90
N GLU A 104 -16.18 -2.69 -8.20
CA GLU A 104 -16.81 -3.57 -7.21
C GLU A 104 -15.83 -4.00 -6.10
N LEU A 105 -14.56 -4.24 -6.45
CA LEU A 105 -13.50 -4.51 -5.45
C LEU A 105 -13.22 -3.27 -4.61
N GLY A 106 -13.26 -2.08 -5.22
CA GLY A 106 -13.09 -0.81 -4.52
C GLY A 106 -14.22 -0.56 -3.52
N LEU A 107 -15.47 -0.85 -3.89
CA LEU A 107 -16.62 -0.79 -3.01
C LEU A 107 -16.50 -1.81 -1.87
N ASP A 108 -16.08 -3.05 -2.14
CA ASP A 108 -15.82 -4.05 -1.10
C ASP A 108 -14.72 -3.57 -0.14
N TYR A 109 -13.64 -2.98 -0.64
CA TYR A 109 -12.54 -2.45 0.17
C TYR A 109 -13.03 -1.36 1.13
N LEU A 110 -13.80 -0.38 0.63
CA LEU A 110 -14.38 0.70 1.43
C LEU A 110 -15.42 0.17 2.43
N GLN A 111 -16.25 -0.79 2.02
CA GLN A 111 -17.22 -1.44 2.89
C GLN A 111 -16.53 -2.17 4.05
N LEU A 112 -15.42 -2.85 3.80
CA LEU A 112 -14.65 -3.55 4.83
C LEU A 112 -13.97 -2.60 5.80
N LEU A 113 -13.42 -1.47 5.31
CA LEU A 113 -12.92 -0.41 6.19
C LEU A 113 -14.00 0.09 7.15
N TYR A 114 -15.23 0.27 6.66
CA TYR A 114 -16.34 0.77 7.46
C TYR A 114 -16.95 -0.28 8.39
N THR A 115 -17.26 -1.47 7.88
CA THR A 115 -18.01 -2.51 8.62
C THR A 115 -17.13 -3.48 9.40
N LYS A 116 -15.87 -3.68 8.97
CA LYS A 116 -14.92 -4.64 9.55
C LYS A 116 -13.53 -4.00 9.69
N PRO A 117 -13.37 -2.95 10.51
CA PRO A 117 -12.14 -2.16 10.56
C PRO A 117 -10.89 -2.94 11.01
N VAL A 118 -11.04 -4.12 11.63
CA VAL A 118 -9.92 -5.02 11.99
C VAL A 118 -9.49 -5.95 10.85
N GLN A 119 -10.29 -6.09 9.79
CA GLN A 119 -10.01 -6.99 8.68
C GLN A 119 -8.72 -6.59 7.97
N VAL A 120 -7.83 -7.55 7.74
CA VAL A 120 -6.59 -7.34 6.97
C VAL A 120 -6.94 -7.13 5.49
N LEU A 121 -6.43 -6.03 4.93
CA LEU A 121 -6.64 -5.58 3.56
C LEU A 121 -5.31 -5.33 2.86
N PRO A 122 -5.25 -5.43 1.52
CA PRO A 122 -4.05 -5.09 0.78
C PRO A 122 -3.69 -3.61 0.90
N ILE A 123 -2.41 -3.32 0.69
CA ILE A 123 -1.87 -1.96 0.59
C ILE A 123 -2.35 -1.39 -0.75
N LEU A 124 -3.16 -0.34 -0.68
CA LEU A 124 -3.70 0.31 -1.87
C LEU A 124 -2.70 1.35 -2.38
N CYS A 125 -2.22 1.20 -3.60
CA CYS A 125 -1.32 2.15 -4.24
C CYS A 125 -2.03 2.83 -5.40
N LEU A 126 -2.21 4.14 -5.34
CA LEU A 126 -2.71 4.95 -6.44
C LEU A 126 -1.53 5.63 -7.14
N VAL A 127 -1.28 5.26 -8.40
CA VAL A 127 -0.16 5.77 -9.19
C VAL A 127 -0.66 6.50 -10.43
N SER A 128 0.04 7.58 -10.82
CA SER A 128 -0.16 8.20 -12.14
C SER A 128 0.98 9.16 -12.44
N LYS A 129 1.54 9.12 -13.65
CA LYS A 129 2.53 10.12 -14.12
C LYS A 129 1.92 11.51 -14.27
N GLU A 130 0.61 11.57 -14.49
CA GLU A 130 -0.10 12.82 -14.75
C GLU A 130 -0.53 13.50 -13.44
N ARG A 131 -0.65 14.83 -13.51
CA ARG A 131 -1.20 15.64 -12.42
C ARG A 131 -2.72 15.72 -12.53
N SER A 132 -3.39 16.16 -11.46
CA SER A 132 -4.85 16.32 -11.44
C SER A 132 -5.66 15.03 -11.73
N THR A 133 -5.20 13.89 -11.22
CA THR A 133 -5.87 12.60 -11.42
C THR A 133 -6.91 12.27 -10.33
N GLY A 134 -7.03 13.10 -9.29
CA GLY A 134 -7.96 12.88 -8.18
C GLY A 134 -7.41 12.08 -6.99
N LYS A 135 -6.15 11.63 -7.02
CA LYS A 135 -5.50 10.89 -5.93
C LYS A 135 -5.57 11.61 -4.58
N SER A 136 -5.13 12.86 -4.52
CA SER A 136 -5.16 13.65 -3.28
C SER A 136 -6.60 13.99 -2.87
N THR A 137 -7.53 14.16 -3.82
CA THR A 137 -8.97 14.33 -3.54
C THR A 137 -9.54 13.08 -2.90
N PHE A 138 -9.15 11.88 -3.36
CA PHE A 138 -9.56 10.61 -2.76
C PHE A 138 -9.09 10.49 -1.31
N LEU A 139 -7.83 10.84 -1.01
CA LEU A 139 -7.34 10.85 0.37
C LEU A 139 -8.08 11.87 1.24
N LYS A 140 -8.35 13.08 0.72
CA LYS A 140 -9.14 14.10 1.43
C LYS A 140 -10.57 13.63 1.70
N TRP A 141 -11.20 12.98 0.74
CA TRP A 141 -12.53 12.41 0.89
C TRP A 141 -12.54 11.29 1.94
N LEU A 142 -11.57 10.36 1.92
CA LEU A 142 -11.39 9.36 2.98
C LEU A 142 -11.16 10.01 4.35
N LYS A 143 -10.40 11.11 4.42
CA LYS A 143 -10.21 11.88 5.66
C LYS A 143 -11.54 12.45 6.15
N SER A 144 -12.44 12.83 5.26
CA SER A 144 -13.79 13.28 5.61
C SER A 144 -14.77 12.16 5.98
N ILE A 145 -14.48 10.89 5.64
CA ILE A 145 -15.26 9.73 6.08
C ILE A 145 -14.78 9.24 7.44
N PHE A 146 -13.47 8.98 7.57
CA PHE A 146 -12.88 8.31 8.72
C PHE A 146 -12.30 9.27 9.77
N GLU A 147 -12.26 10.57 9.46
CA GLU A 147 -11.97 11.66 10.39
C GLU A 147 -10.68 11.40 11.21
N ASN A 148 -10.79 11.36 12.53
CA ASN A 148 -9.67 11.15 13.44
C ASN A 148 -9.08 9.73 13.38
N ASN A 149 -9.71 8.78 12.67
CA ASN A 149 -9.17 7.44 12.45
C ASN A 149 -8.28 7.35 11.20
N LEU A 150 -8.14 8.43 10.42
CA LEU A 150 -7.18 8.54 9.32
C LEU A 150 -6.08 9.55 9.65
N THR A 151 -4.84 9.22 9.29
CA THR A 151 -3.72 10.17 9.36
C THR A 151 -2.94 10.23 8.05
N TYR A 152 -2.39 11.41 7.77
CA TYR A 152 -1.35 11.58 6.76
C TYR A 152 0.00 11.34 7.41
N LEU A 153 0.90 10.71 6.68
CA LEU A 153 2.25 10.43 7.14
C LEU A 153 3.23 10.81 6.03
N THR A 154 4.35 11.42 6.42
CA THR A 154 5.45 11.72 5.49
C THR A 154 6.44 10.55 5.45
N ASN A 155 7.28 10.49 4.42
CA ASN A 155 8.32 9.45 4.29
C ASN A 155 9.29 9.44 5.50
N ASP A 156 9.62 10.62 6.03
CA ASP A 156 10.51 10.76 7.20
C ASP A 156 9.85 10.26 8.49
N SER A 157 8.59 10.65 8.72
CA SER A 157 7.83 10.18 9.88
C SER A 157 7.60 8.68 9.85
N PHE A 158 7.40 8.08 8.67
CA PHE A 158 7.29 6.63 8.54
C PHE A 158 8.61 5.92 8.85
N SER A 159 9.74 6.53 8.49
CA SER A 159 11.08 5.98 8.78
C SER A 159 11.43 6.03 10.27
N SER A 160 10.78 6.91 11.05
CA SER A 160 10.98 7.02 12.49
C SER A 160 10.59 5.75 13.25
N GLN A 161 11.26 5.50 14.38
CA GLN A 161 10.85 4.48 15.35
C GLN A 161 9.60 4.89 16.13
N PHE A 162 9.38 6.20 16.32
CA PHE A 162 8.21 6.72 17.02
C PHE A 162 6.99 6.63 16.11
N ASN A 163 5.95 5.95 16.58
CA ASN A 163 4.75 5.63 15.81
C ASN A 163 3.44 5.91 16.55
N SER A 164 3.51 6.53 17.74
CA SER A 164 2.34 6.73 18.59
C SER A 164 1.25 7.62 18.00
N ASP A 165 1.60 8.43 17.01
CA ASP A 165 0.71 9.33 16.27
C ASP A 165 -0.16 8.57 15.25
N TRP A 166 0.29 7.43 14.74
CA TRP A 166 -0.39 6.70 13.67
C TRP A 166 -0.72 5.22 13.98
N ALA A 167 -0.08 4.60 14.97
CA ALA A 167 -0.24 3.17 15.27
C ALA A 167 -1.68 2.76 15.65
N ASN A 168 -2.47 3.69 16.20
CA ASN A 168 -3.88 3.48 16.58
C ASN A 168 -4.87 4.06 15.55
N LYS A 169 -4.44 4.26 14.29
CA LYS A 169 -5.27 4.79 13.21
C LYS A 169 -5.69 3.65 12.28
N LEU A 170 -6.91 3.73 11.76
CA LEU A 170 -7.44 2.80 10.77
C LEU A 170 -6.71 2.95 9.43
N LEU A 171 -6.49 4.20 8.99
CA LEU A 171 -5.87 4.51 7.71
C LEU A 171 -4.62 5.36 7.90
N ILE A 172 -3.52 4.90 7.31
CA ILE A 172 -2.25 5.59 7.24
C ILE A 172 -2.01 5.91 5.76
N CYS A 173 -2.17 7.18 5.42
CA CYS A 173 -2.04 7.66 4.05
C CYS A 173 -0.68 8.34 3.85
N ILE A 174 0.07 7.91 2.84
CA ILE A 174 1.36 8.51 2.48
C ILE A 174 1.20 9.10 1.08
N ASP A 175 1.27 10.43 0.98
CA ASP A 175 1.25 11.13 -0.30
C ASP A 175 2.69 11.25 -0.83
N GLU A 176 2.85 11.21 -2.14
CA GLU A 176 4.15 11.29 -2.84
C GLU A 176 5.21 10.28 -2.34
N VAL A 177 4.83 9.01 -2.30
CA VAL A 177 5.73 7.92 -1.90
C VAL A 177 6.86 7.75 -2.91
N LEU A 178 8.09 7.68 -2.40
CA LEU A 178 9.29 7.24 -3.11
C LEU A 178 10.19 6.46 -2.15
N PHE A 179 9.88 5.19 -1.95
CA PHE A 179 10.69 4.30 -1.11
C PHE A 179 11.85 3.71 -1.89
N ASN A 180 12.95 4.45 -1.88
CA ASN A 180 14.22 3.99 -2.44
C ASN A 180 14.90 2.92 -1.55
N LYS A 181 14.44 2.74 -0.31
CA LYS A 181 14.99 1.81 0.68
C LYS A 181 14.09 0.58 0.83
N GLU A 182 14.65 -0.61 0.58
CA GLU A 182 13.95 -1.90 0.73
C GLU A 182 13.42 -2.13 2.15
N GLU A 183 14.13 -1.61 3.16
CA GLU A 183 13.71 -1.68 4.56
C GLU A 183 12.31 -1.08 4.81
N LEU A 184 11.98 0.02 4.13
CA LEU A 184 10.67 0.67 4.29
C LEU A 184 9.56 -0.17 3.65
N THR A 185 9.83 -0.78 2.49
CA THR A 185 8.90 -1.73 1.86
C THR A 185 8.63 -2.91 2.80
N GLU A 186 9.69 -3.53 3.35
CA GLU A 186 9.54 -4.67 4.25
C GLU A 186 8.77 -4.30 5.52
N ARG A 187 9.01 -3.10 6.06
CA ARG A 187 8.25 -2.58 7.20
C ARG A 187 6.76 -2.44 6.89
N ILE A 188 6.38 -1.93 5.71
CA ILE A 188 4.97 -1.85 5.30
C ILE A 188 4.38 -3.24 5.10
N LYS A 189 5.10 -4.17 4.45
CA LYS A 189 4.65 -5.56 4.27
C LYS A 189 4.38 -6.22 5.62
N TYR A 190 5.28 -6.04 6.60
CA TYR A 190 5.11 -6.52 7.96
C TYR A 190 3.86 -5.92 8.61
N LEU A 191 3.75 -4.58 8.63
CA LEU A 191 2.64 -3.88 9.28
C LEU A 191 1.29 -4.19 8.62
N SER A 192 1.24 -4.39 7.30
CA SER A 192 0.01 -4.74 6.58
C SER A 192 -0.56 -6.10 6.93
N THR A 193 0.18 -6.96 7.64
CA THR A 193 -0.27 -8.30 8.00
C THR A 193 -0.24 -8.58 9.50
N THR A 194 0.63 -7.92 10.26
CA THR A 194 0.72 -8.12 11.71
C THR A 194 -0.55 -7.66 12.42
N ASN A 195 -0.93 -8.37 13.48
CA ASN A 195 -2.01 -7.98 14.37
C ASN A 195 -1.49 -7.28 15.63
N ILE A 196 -0.16 -7.26 15.85
CA ILE A 196 0.49 -6.68 17.03
C ILE A 196 1.65 -5.81 16.57
N ASN A 197 1.77 -4.63 17.16
CA ASN A 197 2.88 -3.71 16.96
C ASN A 197 3.35 -3.12 18.29
N LYS A 198 4.62 -2.72 18.36
CA LYS A 198 5.15 -1.99 19.51
C LYS A 198 4.86 -0.50 19.31
N LEU A 199 4.04 0.05 20.21
CA LEU A 199 3.77 1.46 20.32
C LEU A 199 4.98 2.15 20.95
N GLU A 200 5.60 3.08 20.23
CA GLU A 200 6.75 3.84 20.69
C GLU A 200 6.46 5.34 20.65
N ALA A 201 6.65 5.99 21.80
CA ALA A 201 6.53 7.45 21.95
C ALA A 201 7.79 8.00 22.61
N LYS A 202 8.15 9.24 22.28
CA LYS A 202 9.34 9.88 22.84
C LYS A 202 9.22 10.01 24.37
N GLY A 203 10.19 9.46 25.09
CA GLY A 203 10.24 9.51 26.55
C GLY A 203 9.19 8.65 27.27
N LYS A 204 8.64 7.62 26.60
CA LYS A 204 7.74 6.63 27.21
C LYS A 204 8.20 5.21 26.92
N ASP A 205 7.88 4.30 27.83
CA ASP A 205 8.16 2.87 27.64
C ASP A 205 7.40 2.30 26.45
N LYS A 206 8.06 1.38 25.74
CA LYS A 206 7.47 0.65 24.62
C LYS A 206 6.38 -0.29 25.16
N ARG A 207 5.24 -0.33 24.48
CA ARG A 207 4.12 -1.21 24.86
C ARG A 207 3.59 -1.93 23.63
N GLU A 208 3.23 -3.20 23.78
CA GLU A 208 2.57 -3.94 22.72
C GLU A 208 1.11 -3.54 22.62
N VAL A 209 0.65 -3.28 21.40
CA VAL A 209 -0.72 -2.92 21.08
C VAL A 209 -1.19 -3.71 19.87
N GLU A 210 -2.49 -3.93 19.77
CA GLU A 210 -3.09 -4.49 18.57
C GLU A 210 -2.96 -3.49 17.42
N PHE A 211 -2.53 -3.97 16.26
CA PHE A 211 -2.39 -3.18 15.05
C PHE A 211 -3.45 -3.59 14.03
N PHE A 212 -4.18 -2.59 13.53
CA PHE A 212 -5.25 -2.78 12.54
C PHE A 212 -5.16 -1.74 11.41
N GLY A 213 -4.05 -1.02 11.29
CA GLY A 213 -3.86 0.08 10.35
C GLY A 213 -3.68 -0.41 8.91
N LYS A 214 -4.29 0.31 7.95
CA LYS A 214 -4.25 0.00 6.51
C LYS A 214 -3.52 1.12 5.80
N PHE A 215 -2.69 0.75 4.83
CA PHE A 215 -1.85 1.70 4.11
C PHE A 215 -2.47 2.06 2.76
N ILE A 216 -2.54 3.36 2.50
CA ILE A 216 -2.88 3.89 1.18
C ILE A 216 -1.72 4.79 0.73
N LEU A 217 -1.10 4.43 -0.39
CA LEU A 217 0.08 5.07 -0.94
C LEU A 217 -0.29 5.79 -2.22
N CYS A 218 0.05 7.07 -2.33
CA CYS A 218 -0.07 7.82 -3.58
C CYS A 218 1.33 8.10 -4.13
N SER A 219 1.53 7.92 -5.44
CA SER A 219 2.78 8.32 -6.09
C SER A 219 2.55 8.88 -7.48
N ASN A 220 3.42 9.83 -7.86
CA ASN A 220 3.50 10.33 -9.24
C ASN A 220 4.48 9.49 -10.09
N ASN A 221 5.15 8.51 -9.48
CA ASN A 221 6.01 7.55 -10.16
C ASN A 221 5.26 6.20 -10.27
N GLU A 222 4.98 5.76 -11.50
CA GLU A 222 4.29 4.49 -11.74
C GLU A 222 5.25 3.29 -11.65
N ASP A 223 6.53 3.51 -11.93
CA ASP A 223 7.44 2.44 -12.32
C ASP A 223 8.39 2.04 -11.20
N ASN A 224 8.78 2.96 -10.31
CA ASN A 224 9.82 2.73 -9.29
C ASN A 224 9.55 3.45 -7.95
N PHE A 225 8.28 3.62 -7.55
CA PHE A 225 7.96 4.27 -6.27
C PHE A 225 8.20 3.37 -5.05
N ILE A 226 8.22 2.05 -5.26
CA ILE A 226 8.45 1.04 -4.24
C ILE A 226 9.06 -0.21 -4.86
N LYS A 227 10.04 -0.80 -4.17
CA LYS A 227 10.64 -2.07 -4.56
C LYS A 227 9.79 -3.25 -4.08
N ILE A 228 9.24 -4.03 -4.99
CA ILE A 228 8.43 -5.23 -4.72
C ILE A 228 8.89 -6.40 -5.56
N ASP A 229 8.77 -7.59 -4.99
CA ASP A 229 9.19 -8.85 -5.60
C ASP A 229 8.08 -9.45 -6.47
N ALA A 230 8.44 -10.39 -7.35
CA ALA A 230 7.48 -11.01 -8.26
C ALA A 230 6.40 -11.86 -7.58
N ASN A 231 6.67 -12.38 -6.39
CA ASN A 231 5.70 -13.16 -5.61
C ASN A 231 4.96 -12.31 -4.58
N GLU A 232 5.01 -10.98 -4.70
CA GLU A 232 4.35 -10.09 -3.75
C GLU A 232 2.83 -10.10 -3.96
N THR A 233 2.09 -10.34 -2.87
CA THR A 233 0.63 -10.51 -2.89
C THR A 233 -0.12 -9.46 -2.08
N ARG A 234 0.59 -8.52 -1.43
CA ARG A 234 0.01 -7.56 -0.49
C ARG A 234 -0.34 -6.22 -1.11
N PHE A 235 0.14 -5.94 -2.33
CA PHE A 235 -0.03 -4.64 -2.97
C PHE A 235 -1.10 -4.69 -4.03
N TRP A 236 -2.00 -3.72 -3.99
CA TRP A 236 -3.00 -3.47 -5.01
C TRP A 236 -2.69 -2.13 -5.68
N VAL A 237 -2.08 -2.18 -6.86
CA VAL A 237 -1.59 -0.99 -7.57
C VAL A 237 -2.57 -0.59 -8.66
N LEU A 238 -3.13 0.60 -8.56
CA LEU A 238 -4.10 1.17 -9.50
C LEU A 238 -3.47 2.36 -10.22
N LYS A 239 -3.46 2.32 -11.55
CA LYS A 239 -3.14 3.49 -12.36
C LYS A 239 -4.39 4.34 -12.51
N VAL A 240 -4.33 5.58 -12.02
CA VAL A 240 -5.48 6.51 -12.04
C VAL A 240 -5.34 7.47 -13.23
N PRO A 241 -6.31 7.54 -14.14
CA PRO A 241 -6.25 8.45 -15.29
C PRO A 241 -6.43 9.92 -14.89
N SER A 242 -6.02 10.85 -15.76
CA SER A 242 -6.29 12.28 -15.55
C SER A 242 -7.78 12.61 -15.61
N ILE A 243 -8.20 13.55 -14.76
CA ILE A 243 -9.55 14.10 -14.80
C ILE A 243 -9.61 15.18 -15.88
N LYS A 244 -10.50 15.02 -16.87
CA LYS A 244 -10.63 15.97 -17.99
C LYS A 244 -11.33 17.29 -17.60
N LYS A 245 -12.15 17.29 -16.54
CA LYS A 245 -12.94 18.43 -16.11
C LYS A 245 -12.81 18.63 -14.60
N GLU A 246 -12.11 19.68 -14.21
CA GLU A 246 -12.02 20.08 -12.80
C GLU A 246 -13.27 20.86 -12.39
N SER A 247 -13.82 20.53 -11.22
CA SER A 247 -14.91 21.27 -10.59
C SER A 247 -14.41 21.80 -9.25
N THR A 248 -14.60 23.10 -9.01
CA THR A 248 -14.06 23.79 -7.82
C THR A 248 -14.66 23.26 -6.52
N ASN A 249 -15.89 22.72 -6.56
CA ASN A 249 -16.65 22.28 -5.39
C ASN A 249 -16.79 20.74 -5.33
N PHE A 250 -15.96 20.02 -6.08
CA PHE A 250 -16.10 18.56 -6.23
C PHE A 250 -15.93 17.81 -4.90
N LEU A 251 -14.96 18.21 -4.07
CA LEU A 251 -14.74 17.59 -2.77
C LEU A 251 -15.94 17.82 -1.83
N GLU A 252 -16.55 19.00 -1.87
CA GLU A 252 -17.71 19.34 -1.03
C GLU A 252 -18.94 18.50 -1.42
N GLN A 253 -19.15 18.27 -2.71
CA GLN A 253 -20.19 17.35 -3.21
C GLN A 253 -19.95 15.91 -2.74
N LEU A 254 -18.72 15.42 -2.85
CA LEU A 254 -18.35 14.11 -2.32
C LEU A 254 -18.58 14.03 -0.80
N ILE A 255 -18.33 15.12 -0.07
CA ILE A 255 -18.52 15.19 1.37
C ILE A 255 -20.01 15.15 1.75
N SER A 256 -20.87 15.85 1.00
CA SER A 256 -22.32 15.88 1.26
C SER A 256 -23.01 14.54 1.00
N GLU A 257 -22.46 13.72 0.10
CA GLU A 257 -22.98 12.39 -0.22
C GLU A 257 -22.53 11.29 0.77
N ILE A 258 -21.63 11.59 1.72
CA ILE A 258 -21.11 10.56 2.64
C ILE A 258 -22.21 9.83 3.44
N PRO A 259 -23.23 10.49 4.01
CA PRO A 259 -24.32 9.79 4.70
C PRO A 259 -25.03 8.74 3.82
N ALA A 260 -25.34 9.10 2.57
CA ALA A 260 -25.93 8.22 1.56
C ALA A 260 -25.00 7.05 1.21
N PHE A 261 -23.71 7.34 1.03
CA PHE A 261 -22.70 6.34 0.76
C PHE A 261 -22.54 5.34 1.91
N LEU A 262 -22.50 5.79 3.18
CA LEU A 262 -22.42 4.92 4.35
C LEU A 262 -23.67 4.05 4.53
N TYR A 263 -24.85 4.58 4.21
CA TYR A 263 -26.09 3.79 4.18
C TYR A 263 -26.00 2.69 3.12
N PHE A 264 -25.54 3.03 1.91
CA PHE A 264 -25.31 2.03 0.86
C PHE A 264 -24.32 0.94 1.30
N LEU A 265 -23.17 1.31 1.87
CA LEU A 265 -22.17 0.33 2.35
C LEU A 265 -22.71 -0.57 3.47
N SER A 266 -23.64 -0.08 4.30
CA SER A 266 -24.25 -0.87 5.38
C SER A 266 -25.19 -1.95 4.86
N ASN A 267 -25.82 -1.72 3.70
CA ASN A 267 -26.87 -2.58 3.16
C ASN A 267 -26.42 -3.42 1.95
N ARG A 268 -25.33 -3.02 1.28
CA ARG A 268 -24.76 -3.76 0.16
C ARG A 268 -24.20 -5.11 0.60
N LYS A 269 -24.40 -6.15 -0.24
CA LYS A 269 -23.70 -7.43 -0.10
C LYS A 269 -22.33 -7.33 -0.75
N LEU A 270 -21.29 -7.80 -0.06
CA LEU A 270 -19.93 -7.88 -0.62
C LEU A 270 -19.93 -8.79 -1.86
N SER A 271 -19.26 -8.32 -2.91
CA SER A 271 -19.09 -9.08 -4.15
C SER A 271 -18.07 -10.22 -4.02
N THR A 272 -17.16 -10.08 -3.07
CA THR A 272 -16.05 -11.01 -2.79
C THR A 272 -16.24 -11.81 -1.52
N VAL A 273 -15.45 -12.90 -1.42
CA VAL A 273 -15.44 -13.80 -0.26
C VAL A 273 -14.03 -13.85 0.32
N HIS A 274 -13.93 -13.82 1.64
CA HIS A 274 -12.68 -13.98 2.37
C HIS A 274 -12.14 -15.40 2.20
N LYS A 275 -11.05 -15.55 1.43
CA LYS A 275 -10.42 -16.86 1.17
C LYS A 275 -9.02 -17.01 1.74
N THR A 276 -8.31 -15.91 1.96
CA THR A 276 -6.91 -15.92 2.40
C THR A 276 -6.75 -15.09 3.67
N ARG A 277 -5.52 -14.88 4.15
CA ARG A 277 -5.25 -13.96 5.27
C ARG A 277 -5.68 -12.53 4.94
N MET A 278 -5.49 -12.10 3.69
CA MET A 278 -6.05 -10.85 3.18
C MET A 278 -7.45 -11.11 2.62
N TRP A 279 -8.30 -10.08 2.64
CA TRP A 279 -9.65 -10.23 2.10
C TRP A 279 -9.66 -10.65 0.62
N PHE A 280 -8.87 -9.96 -0.19
CA PHE A 280 -8.77 -10.21 -1.63
C PHE A 280 -7.65 -11.20 -1.95
N THR A 281 -7.86 -12.04 -2.97
CA THR A 281 -6.82 -12.93 -3.47
C THR A 281 -5.84 -12.19 -4.39
N PRO A 282 -4.59 -12.69 -4.56
CA PRO A 282 -3.61 -12.07 -5.44
C PRO A 282 -4.12 -11.90 -6.88
N GLU A 283 -4.90 -12.86 -7.36
CA GLU A 283 -5.48 -12.84 -8.71
C GLU A 283 -6.50 -11.71 -8.88
N GLN A 284 -7.28 -11.41 -7.84
CA GLN A 284 -8.29 -10.35 -7.89
C GLN A 284 -7.65 -8.95 -7.97
N ILE A 285 -6.55 -8.74 -7.25
CA ILE A 285 -5.86 -7.44 -7.18
C ILE A 285 -4.70 -7.31 -8.17
N LYS A 286 -4.49 -8.33 -9.02
CA LYS A 286 -3.49 -8.29 -10.07
C LYS A 286 -3.91 -7.29 -11.14
N THR A 287 -3.08 -6.28 -11.37
CA THR A 287 -3.30 -5.25 -12.39
C THR A 287 -2.11 -5.15 -13.34
N ALA A 288 -2.32 -4.51 -14.49
CA ALA A 288 -1.24 -4.17 -15.41
C ALA A 288 -0.19 -3.27 -14.72
N ALA A 289 -0.63 -2.31 -13.91
CA ALA A 289 0.26 -1.43 -13.15
C ALA A 289 1.13 -2.19 -12.14
N LEU A 290 0.56 -3.14 -11.39
CA LEU A 290 1.32 -4.00 -10.48
C LEU A 290 2.35 -4.85 -11.25
N THR A 291 1.93 -5.44 -12.37
CA THR A 291 2.80 -6.28 -13.20
C THR A 291 3.97 -5.48 -13.76
N ARG A 292 3.71 -4.25 -14.22
CA ARG A 292 4.72 -3.31 -14.71
C ARG A 292 5.71 -2.91 -13.62
N LEU A 293 5.22 -2.57 -12.43
CA LEU A 293 6.05 -2.24 -11.26
C LEU A 293 6.98 -3.41 -10.87
N VAL A 294 6.45 -4.63 -10.81
CA VAL A 294 7.25 -5.85 -10.55
C VAL A 294 8.33 -6.06 -11.61
N LYS A 295 7.97 -5.94 -12.91
CA LYS A 295 8.94 -6.04 -14.01
C LYS A 295 10.02 -4.96 -13.92
N ASN A 296 9.65 -3.74 -13.53
CA ASN A 296 10.57 -2.62 -13.44
C ASN A 296 11.56 -2.71 -12.28
N ASN A 297 11.14 -3.30 -11.15
CA ASN A 297 12.00 -3.56 -9.99
C ASN A 297 13.07 -4.64 -10.21
N ARG A 298 13.08 -5.32 -11.36
CA ARG A 298 14.11 -6.30 -11.71
C ARG A 298 15.50 -5.67 -11.83
N ASN A 299 16.50 -6.44 -11.44
CA ASN A 299 17.88 -5.97 -11.36
C ASN A 299 18.41 -5.58 -12.76
N ARG A 300 19.26 -4.55 -12.83
CA ARG A 300 19.89 -4.11 -14.09
C ARG A 300 20.69 -5.23 -14.77
N VAL A 301 21.37 -6.07 -13.97
CA VAL A 301 22.07 -7.28 -14.48
C VAL A 301 21.11 -8.21 -15.20
N GLU A 302 19.91 -8.38 -14.64
CA GLU A 302 18.86 -9.24 -15.16
C GLU A 302 18.31 -8.73 -16.50
N LYS A 303 17.99 -7.43 -16.56
CA LYS A 303 17.50 -6.78 -17.78
C LYS A 303 18.54 -6.81 -18.90
N GLU A 304 19.80 -6.54 -18.58
CA GLU A 304 20.89 -6.57 -19.57
C GLU A 304 21.12 -7.99 -20.10
N LEU A 305 21.12 -9.00 -19.22
CA LEU A 305 21.27 -10.39 -19.64
C LEU A 305 20.10 -10.84 -20.51
N ALA A 306 18.86 -10.47 -20.16
CA ALA A 306 17.69 -10.77 -20.97
C ALA A 306 17.79 -10.11 -22.36
N SER A 307 18.22 -8.85 -22.45
CA SER A 307 18.44 -8.15 -23.72
C SER A 307 19.47 -8.84 -24.60
N ILE A 308 20.61 -9.24 -24.02
CA ILE A 308 21.65 -10.01 -24.73
C ILE A 308 21.08 -11.31 -25.30
N LEU A 309 20.36 -12.08 -24.48
CA LEU A 309 19.79 -13.36 -24.89
C LEU A 309 18.71 -13.18 -25.97
N MET A 310 17.89 -12.13 -25.89
CA MET A 310 16.94 -11.79 -26.96
C MET A 310 17.64 -11.51 -28.28
N GLY A 311 18.77 -10.77 -28.27
CA GLY A 311 19.58 -10.56 -29.47
C GLY A 311 20.15 -11.86 -30.05
N VAL A 312 20.48 -12.84 -29.21
CA VAL A 312 20.90 -14.19 -29.66
C VAL A 312 19.72 -14.92 -30.33
N PHE A 313 18.55 -14.90 -29.70
CA PHE A 313 17.34 -15.51 -30.26
C PHE A 313 16.97 -14.93 -31.62
N GLU A 314 17.02 -13.61 -31.77
CA GLU A 314 16.68 -12.93 -33.02
C GLU A 314 17.70 -13.18 -34.13
N LYS A 315 19.01 -13.15 -33.81
CA LYS A 315 20.07 -13.34 -34.82
C LYS A 315 20.08 -14.74 -35.41
N TYR A 316 19.77 -15.75 -34.60
CA TYR A 316 19.91 -17.17 -34.96
C TYR A 316 18.57 -17.91 -35.10
N ASP A 317 17.45 -17.20 -34.95
CA ASP A 317 16.09 -17.76 -34.96
C ASP A 317 15.93 -18.99 -34.06
N LEU A 318 16.37 -18.85 -32.80
CA LEU A 318 16.35 -19.93 -31.82
C LEU A 318 15.10 -19.84 -30.93
N GLU A 319 14.63 -21.00 -30.46
CA GLU A 319 13.60 -21.09 -29.41
C GLU A 319 14.19 -21.25 -28.00
N GLU A 320 15.38 -21.84 -27.90
CA GLU A 320 16.11 -22.08 -26.65
C GLU A 320 17.60 -21.73 -26.80
N VAL A 321 18.18 -21.18 -25.72
CA VAL A 321 19.62 -20.86 -25.65
C VAL A 321 20.21 -21.49 -24.40
N ASP A 322 21.31 -22.20 -24.62
CA ASP A 322 22.10 -22.84 -23.58
C ASP A 322 23.33 -22.00 -23.23
N PHE A 323 23.57 -21.79 -21.94
CA PHE A 323 24.75 -21.06 -21.50
C PHE A 323 25.20 -21.42 -20.09
N CYS A 324 26.51 -21.33 -19.85
CA CYS A 324 27.08 -21.37 -18.50
C CYS A 324 27.12 -19.96 -17.90
N PRO A 325 27.13 -19.83 -16.55
CA PRO A 325 27.28 -18.52 -15.89
C PRO A 325 28.51 -17.72 -16.34
N LEU A 326 29.58 -18.40 -16.76
CA LEU A 326 30.79 -17.77 -17.27
C LEU A 326 30.57 -17.11 -18.64
N ASP A 327 29.74 -17.70 -19.49
CA ASP A 327 29.42 -17.14 -20.81
C ASP A 327 28.58 -15.86 -20.63
N ALA A 328 27.57 -15.91 -19.76
CA ALA A 328 26.78 -14.75 -19.37
C ALA A 328 27.65 -13.64 -18.75
N LEU A 329 28.60 -13.98 -17.86
CA LEU A 329 29.51 -13.01 -17.28
C LEU A 329 30.40 -12.34 -18.34
N ASN A 330 30.97 -13.13 -19.25
CA ASN A 330 31.81 -12.60 -20.33
C ASN A 330 31.04 -11.67 -21.25
N ALA A 331 29.80 -12.01 -21.57
CA ALA A 331 28.91 -11.16 -22.35
C ALA A 331 28.54 -9.86 -21.61
N LEU A 332 28.16 -9.94 -20.33
CA LEU A 332 27.84 -8.78 -19.51
C LEU A 332 29.05 -7.85 -19.30
N ASN A 333 30.27 -8.40 -19.19
CA ASN A 333 31.50 -7.60 -19.09
C ASN A 333 31.81 -6.77 -20.34
N LYS A 334 31.18 -7.07 -21.49
CA LYS A 334 31.24 -6.24 -22.70
C LYS A 334 30.26 -5.07 -22.66
N THR A 335 29.36 -5.05 -21.69
CA THR A 335 28.39 -3.97 -21.45
C THR A 335 28.89 -3.04 -20.33
N ARG A 336 28.09 -2.03 -19.98
CA ARG A 336 28.39 -1.13 -18.84
C ARG A 336 27.97 -1.72 -17.49
N VAL A 337 27.41 -2.93 -17.46
CA VAL A 337 26.87 -3.56 -16.24
C VAL A 337 27.92 -4.45 -15.60
N LYS A 338 28.29 -4.14 -14.35
CA LYS A 338 29.24 -4.95 -13.56
C LYS A 338 28.48 -5.98 -12.72
N THR A 339 28.95 -7.23 -12.72
CA THR A 339 28.45 -8.33 -11.90
C THR A 339 29.55 -9.37 -11.67
N ASP A 340 29.27 -10.41 -10.88
CA ASP A 340 30.18 -11.53 -10.61
C ASP A 340 29.50 -12.90 -10.80
N LEU A 341 30.29 -13.97 -10.81
CA LEU A 341 29.78 -15.34 -10.99
C LEU A 341 28.83 -15.78 -9.87
N THR A 342 29.01 -15.29 -8.65
CA THR A 342 28.18 -15.66 -7.50
C THR A 342 26.79 -15.07 -7.65
N GLN A 343 26.72 -13.78 -8.00
CA GLN A 343 25.48 -13.06 -8.28
C GLN A 343 24.75 -13.69 -9.47
N LEU A 344 25.44 -14.00 -10.57
CA LEU A 344 24.84 -14.64 -11.73
C LEU A 344 24.30 -16.04 -11.43
N ARG A 345 25.06 -16.86 -10.68
CA ARG A 345 24.58 -18.19 -10.26
C ARG A 345 23.33 -18.09 -9.39
N ARG A 346 23.27 -17.10 -8.50
CA ARG A 346 22.09 -16.83 -7.68
C ARG A 346 20.91 -16.39 -8.54
N LEU A 347 21.11 -15.45 -9.46
CA LEU A 347 20.08 -14.95 -10.39
C LEU A 347 19.48 -16.10 -11.20
N LEU A 348 20.30 -16.93 -11.84
CA LEU A 348 19.82 -18.01 -12.69
C LEU A 348 19.05 -19.09 -11.92
N LYS A 349 19.50 -19.43 -10.70
CA LYS A 349 18.89 -20.49 -9.89
C LYS A 349 17.69 -20.04 -9.05
N VAL A 350 17.76 -18.84 -8.47
CA VAL A 350 16.77 -18.35 -7.49
C VAL A 350 15.72 -17.49 -8.19
N ASP A 351 16.17 -16.51 -8.97
CA ASP A 351 15.27 -15.53 -9.57
C ASP A 351 14.63 -16.09 -10.85
N TRP A 352 15.42 -16.69 -11.74
CA TRP A 352 14.94 -17.30 -12.98
C TRP A 352 14.49 -18.76 -12.80
N LYS A 353 14.76 -19.35 -11.62
CA LYS A 353 14.39 -20.73 -11.26
C LYS A 353 14.80 -21.77 -12.31
N LEU A 354 15.95 -21.56 -12.96
CA LEU A 354 16.47 -22.47 -13.96
C LEU A 354 17.25 -23.62 -13.31
N ASN A 355 17.10 -24.79 -13.90
CA ASN A 355 17.87 -25.96 -13.51
C ASN A 355 19.13 -26.07 -14.38
N ASN A 356 20.25 -26.32 -13.73
CA ASN A 356 21.49 -26.63 -14.43
C ASN A 356 21.50 -28.11 -14.81
N GLN A 357 22.03 -28.45 -15.98
CA GLN A 357 22.22 -29.83 -16.40
C GLN A 357 23.08 -30.62 -15.40
N PRO A 358 22.72 -31.87 -15.07
CA PRO A 358 23.45 -32.67 -14.08
C PRO A 358 24.84 -33.07 -14.56
N ASN A 359 24.99 -33.30 -15.87
CA ASN A 359 26.21 -33.76 -16.52
C ASN A 359 26.80 -32.69 -17.45
N SER A 360 28.10 -32.83 -17.72
CA SER A 360 28.80 -31.93 -18.65
C SER A 360 28.51 -32.35 -20.09
N ASN A 361 27.62 -31.61 -20.75
CA ASN A 361 27.12 -31.89 -22.10
C ASN A 361 27.69 -30.88 -23.10
N GLN A 362 27.69 -31.23 -24.38
CA GLN A 362 28.01 -30.29 -25.46
C GLN A 362 26.85 -29.31 -25.65
N TYR A 363 27.18 -28.04 -25.89
CA TYR A 363 26.21 -26.97 -26.15
C TYR A 363 26.84 -25.89 -27.03
N ARG A 364 26.01 -25.00 -27.58
CA ARG A 364 26.44 -23.86 -28.39
C ARG A 364 26.44 -22.61 -27.53
N LYS A 365 27.62 -22.18 -27.06
CA LYS A 365 27.74 -20.95 -26.26
C LYS A 365 27.73 -19.72 -27.17
N PHE A 366 27.09 -18.65 -26.71
CA PHE A 366 27.15 -17.36 -27.36
C PHE A 366 28.37 -16.56 -26.88
N ILE A 367 28.99 -15.83 -27.81
CA ILE A 367 30.09 -14.89 -27.55
C ILE A 367 29.75 -13.55 -28.18
N ILE A 368 29.96 -12.48 -27.40
CA ILE A 368 29.92 -11.10 -27.89
C ILE A 368 31.35 -10.63 -28.12
N TRP A 369 31.68 -10.33 -29.37
CA TRP A 369 32.96 -9.75 -29.76
C TRP A 369 32.99 -8.24 -29.50
N SER A 370 34.18 -7.65 -29.51
CA SER A 370 34.36 -6.23 -29.21
C SER A 370 33.71 -5.29 -30.23
N ASP A 371 33.41 -5.79 -31.43
CA ASP A 371 32.66 -5.09 -32.48
C ASP A 371 31.13 -5.19 -32.31
N GLY A 372 30.66 -5.85 -31.25
CA GLY A 372 29.25 -6.09 -30.97
C GLY A 372 28.66 -7.28 -31.72
N SER A 373 29.44 -8.00 -32.54
CA SER A 373 28.95 -9.19 -33.23
C SER A 373 28.75 -10.36 -32.24
N ILE A 374 27.59 -11.02 -32.35
CA ILE A 374 27.25 -12.21 -31.56
C ILE A 374 27.57 -13.45 -32.39
N ASN A 375 28.35 -14.40 -31.88
CA ASN A 375 28.62 -15.68 -32.54
C ASN A 375 28.34 -16.87 -31.62
N LEU A 376 27.93 -18.00 -32.21
CA LEU A 376 27.77 -19.27 -31.52
C LEU A 376 29.00 -20.15 -31.77
N ILE A 377 29.57 -20.71 -30.70
CA ILE A 377 30.64 -21.71 -30.81
C ILE A 377 30.38 -22.92 -29.92
N GLU A 378 30.89 -24.07 -30.34
CA GLU A 378 30.76 -25.31 -29.57
C GLU A 378 31.55 -25.22 -28.26
N ALA A 379 30.92 -25.69 -27.19
CA ALA A 379 31.51 -25.77 -25.86
C ALA A 379 30.98 -27.00 -25.12
N LYS A 380 31.62 -27.35 -24.00
CA LYS A 380 31.19 -28.43 -23.13
C LYS A 380 31.09 -27.93 -21.69
N GLY A 381 29.98 -28.22 -21.02
CA GLY A 381 29.76 -27.72 -19.67
C GLY A 381 28.41 -28.12 -19.07
N ARG A 382 28.22 -27.71 -17.82
CA ARG A 382 26.92 -27.77 -17.12
C ARG A 382 26.22 -26.43 -17.30
N TYR A 383 25.40 -26.35 -18.33
CA TYR A 383 24.71 -25.14 -18.76
C TYR A 383 23.28 -25.05 -18.22
N PHE A 384 22.75 -23.84 -18.21
CA PHE A 384 21.33 -23.55 -18.05
C PHE A 384 20.69 -23.38 -19.43
N THR A 385 19.43 -23.75 -19.55
CA THR A 385 18.63 -23.54 -20.76
C THR A 385 17.57 -22.49 -20.49
N VAL A 386 17.49 -21.47 -21.34
CA VAL A 386 16.44 -20.44 -21.31
C VAL A 386 15.63 -20.54 -22.59
N LYS A 387 14.30 -20.46 -22.46
CA LYS A 387 13.38 -20.39 -23.60
C LYS A 387 13.09 -18.94 -23.97
N LYS A 388 12.91 -18.68 -25.27
CA LYS A 388 12.49 -17.37 -25.79
C LYS A 388 11.19 -16.90 -25.13
N GLU A 389 10.21 -17.80 -25.00
CA GLU A 389 8.93 -17.54 -24.34
C GLU A 389 9.08 -17.02 -22.90
N PHE A 390 10.03 -17.58 -22.14
CA PHE A 390 10.31 -17.11 -20.78
C PHE A 390 10.74 -15.65 -20.81
N LEU A 391 11.65 -15.26 -21.71
CA LEU A 391 12.10 -13.87 -21.79
C LEU A 391 10.98 -12.93 -22.29
N THR A 392 10.23 -13.34 -23.31
CA THR A 392 9.13 -12.52 -23.84
C THR A 392 8.06 -12.23 -22.78
N GLN A 393 7.63 -13.23 -22.02
CA GLN A 393 6.62 -13.04 -20.97
C GLN A 393 7.12 -12.11 -19.84
N ASN A 394 8.40 -12.19 -19.54
CA ASN A 394 8.99 -11.62 -18.34
C ASN A 394 9.70 -10.26 -18.55
N PHE A 395 10.19 -9.99 -19.76
CA PHE A 395 11.05 -8.84 -20.07
C PHE A 395 10.61 -8.03 -21.31
N ASP A 396 9.67 -8.51 -22.12
CA ASP A 396 9.16 -7.73 -23.24
C ASP A 396 8.20 -6.63 -22.74
N GLU A 397 8.50 -5.39 -23.12
CA GLU A 397 7.72 -4.19 -22.79
C GLU A 397 6.52 -4.00 -23.73
N THR A 398 6.59 -4.55 -24.95
CA THR A 398 5.60 -4.35 -26.03
C THR A 398 4.26 -5.06 -25.81
N MET A 399 4.23 -6.06 -24.92
CA MET A 399 3.04 -6.85 -24.59
C MET A 399 2.10 -6.17 -23.57
N THR A 400 2.45 -5.00 -23.01
CA THR A 400 1.63 -4.36 -21.96
C THR A 400 0.64 -3.29 -22.44
N ASP A 401 0.64 -2.94 -23.73
CA ASP A 401 -0.25 -1.91 -24.28
C ASP A 401 -1.46 -2.48 -25.05
N TYR A 402 -1.56 -3.80 -25.22
CA TYR A 402 -2.64 -4.43 -26.02
C TYR A 402 -3.93 -4.77 -25.25
N ASP A 403 -3.95 -4.65 -23.92
CA ASP A 403 -5.13 -4.94 -23.08
C ASP A 403 -5.84 -3.68 -22.52
N ASP A 404 -5.64 -2.51 -23.14
CA ASP A 404 -6.38 -1.29 -22.81
C ASP A 404 -7.51 -1.03 -23.83
N PRO A 405 -8.73 -1.56 -23.63
CA PRO A 405 -9.88 -1.27 -24.49
C PRO A 405 -10.50 0.10 -24.16
N THR A 406 -9.68 1.15 -23.99
CA THR A 406 -10.17 2.53 -23.79
C THR A 406 -10.08 3.41 -25.04
N ILE A 407 -10.09 2.81 -26.24
CA ILE A 407 -10.52 3.52 -27.45
C ILE A 407 -12.02 3.31 -27.63
N TYR A 408 -12.84 3.96 -26.80
CA TYR A 408 -14.21 4.26 -27.19
C TYR A 408 -14.18 5.49 -28.11
N LYS A 409 -14.26 5.22 -29.41
CA LYS A 409 -14.81 6.15 -30.40
C LYS A 409 -16.33 6.17 -30.21
N GLY A 410 -16.91 7.38 -30.13
CA GLY A 410 -18.36 7.61 -30.16
C GLY A 410 -18.83 8.38 -28.95
#